data_AF-A0A1G3KSU6-F1
#
_entry.id   AF-A0A1G3KSU6-F1
#
_cell.length_a   1.000
_cell.length_b   1.000
_cell.length_c   1.000
_cell.angle_alpha   90.00
_cell.angle_beta   90.00
_cell.angle_gamma   90.00
#
_symmetry.space_group_name_H-M   'P 1'
#
loop_
_entity.id
_entity.type
_entity.pdbx_description
1 polymer ?
#
loop_
_entity_poly.entity_id
_entity_poly.type
_entity_poly.pdbx_seq_one_letter_code
_entity_poly.pdbx_strand_id
1 'polypeptide(L)'
;MPRYYFHSSSGQRELDDEGVDLPDTAAARVEAARYAGHLLGDNPELINDVDTLRIEVTDEDGCLCCAVLVASVDARRKIERPAPFK
;
A
#
# COMPACT_ATOMS: atom_id res chain seq x y z
N MET A 1 3.02 -20.06 -11.76
CA MET A 1 3.32 -19.26 -10.55
C MET A 1 1.99 -18.91 -9.93
N PRO A 2 1.87 -18.78 -8.60
CA PRO A 2 0.65 -18.27 -7.99
C PRO A 2 0.33 -16.87 -8.52
N ARG A 3 -0.96 -16.59 -8.68
CA ARG A 3 -1.43 -15.27 -9.06
C ARG A 3 -2.03 -14.55 -7.86
N TYR A 4 -1.69 -13.27 -7.75
CA TYR A 4 -2.15 -12.40 -6.68
C TYR A 4 -2.87 -11.20 -7.26
N TYR A 5 -3.93 -10.74 -6.59
CA TYR A 5 -4.74 -9.60 -7.00
C TYR A 5 -4.57 -8.45 -6.00
N PHE A 6 -4.49 -7.22 -6.51
CA PHE A 6 -4.14 -6.03 -5.74
C PHE A 6 -5.31 -5.04 -5.72
N HIS A 7 -6.22 -5.22 -4.77
CA HIS A 7 -7.38 -4.34 -4.64
C HIS A 7 -7.02 -3.06 -3.87
N SER A 8 -7.35 -1.89 -4.41
CA SER A 8 -7.06 -0.61 -3.77
C SER A 8 -8.30 -0.02 -3.10
N SER A 9 -8.12 0.76 -2.05
CA SER A 9 -9.19 1.59 -1.52
C SER A 9 -8.68 2.88 -0.88
N SER A 10 -9.31 4.00 -1.22
CA SER A 10 -9.10 5.34 -0.66
C SER A 10 -10.44 6.08 -0.71
N GLY A 11 -11.34 5.80 0.23
CA GLY A 11 -12.73 6.27 0.21
C GLY A 11 -13.64 5.48 -0.75
N GLN A 12 -13.14 5.06 -1.90
CA GLN A 12 -13.79 4.11 -2.82
C GLN A 12 -12.87 2.89 -3.04
N ARG A 13 -13.48 1.70 -3.17
CA ARG A 13 -12.76 0.44 -3.44
C ARG A 13 -12.69 0.17 -4.94
N GLU A 14 -11.51 -0.19 -5.42
CA GLU A 14 -11.26 -0.64 -6.78
C GLU A 14 -10.72 -2.07 -6.73
N LEU A 15 -11.31 -2.95 -7.53
CA LEU A 15 -10.91 -4.36 -7.60
C LEU A 15 -10.02 -4.58 -8.81
N ASP A 16 -8.86 -5.19 -8.57
CA ASP A 16 -8.05 -5.81 -9.61
C ASP A 16 -8.63 -7.18 -10.02
N ASP A 17 -8.91 -7.33 -11.32
CA ASP A 17 -9.40 -8.56 -11.95
C ASP A 17 -8.34 -9.23 -12.84
N GLU A 18 -7.18 -8.59 -13.06
CA GLU A 18 -6.09 -9.11 -13.91
C GLU A 18 -5.09 -9.93 -13.09
N GLY A 19 -4.67 -9.38 -11.94
CA GLY A 19 -3.68 -9.97 -11.05
C GLY A 19 -2.26 -10.07 -11.66
N VAL A 20 -1.31 -10.50 -10.83
CA VAL A 20 0.11 -10.65 -11.20
C VAL A 20 0.64 -11.99 -10.73
N ASP A 21 1.35 -12.69 -11.63
CA ASP A 21 2.07 -13.92 -11.31
C ASP A 21 3.34 -13.62 -10.49
N LEU A 22 3.37 -14.05 -9.23
CA LEU A 22 4.51 -13.84 -8.32
C LEU A 22 4.90 -15.16 -7.64
N PRO A 23 6.16 -15.31 -7.22
CA PRO A 23 6.64 -16.58 -6.68
C PRO A 23 6.01 -16.96 -5.34
N ASP A 24 5.73 -15.97 -4.48
CA ASP A 24 5.18 -16.18 -3.14
C ASP A 24 4.52 -14.90 -2.58
N THR A 25 3.92 -15.04 -1.39
CA THR A 25 3.25 -13.95 -0.67
C THR A 25 4.21 -12.86 -0.20
N ALA A 26 5.50 -13.16 -0.04
CA ALA A 26 6.49 -12.16 0.35
C ALA A 26 6.80 -11.22 -0.82
N ALA A 27 6.96 -11.77 -2.03
CA ALA A 27 7.06 -11.01 -3.26
C ALA A 27 5.80 -10.16 -3.51
N ALA A 28 4.60 -10.74 -3.30
CA ALA A 28 3.34 -10.02 -3.42
C ALA A 28 3.23 -8.83 -2.46
N ARG A 29 3.72 -8.96 -1.23
CA ARG A 29 3.77 -7.84 -0.27
C ARG A 29 4.68 -6.70 -0.75
N VAL A 30 5.84 -7.03 -1.30
CA VAL A 30 6.78 -6.03 -1.84
C VAL A 30 6.15 -5.33 -3.05
N GLU A 31 5.48 -6.08 -3.92
CA GLU A 31 4.79 -5.51 -5.09
C GLU A 31 3.64 -4.60 -4.67
N ALA A 32 2.85 -4.98 -3.66
CA ALA A 32 1.80 -4.13 -3.11
C ALA A 32 2.33 -2.79 -2.57
N ALA A 33 3.52 -2.79 -1.96
CA ALA A 33 4.17 -1.57 -1.50
C ALA A 33 4.64 -0.69 -2.66
N ARG A 34 5.17 -1.29 -3.73
CA ARG A 34 5.53 -0.57 -4.97
C ARG A 34 4.31 0.04 -5.63
N TYR A 35 3.23 -0.74 -5.74
CA TYR A 35 1.96 -0.30 -6.31
C TYR A 35 1.36 0.86 -5.52
N ALA A 36 1.32 0.77 -4.19
CA ALA A 36 0.89 1.88 -3.33
C ALA A 36 1.71 3.17 -3.58
N GLY A 37 3.04 3.03 -3.72
CA GLY A 37 3.92 4.16 -4.04
C GLY A 37 3.65 4.76 -5.42
N HIS A 38 3.33 3.93 -6.42
CA HIS A 38 2.98 4.38 -7.76
C HIS A 38 1.66 5.18 -7.76
N LEU A 39 0.61 4.63 -7.12
CA LEU A 39 -0.68 5.32 -6.98
C LEU A 39 -0.53 6.69 -6.30
N LEU A 40 0.28 6.77 -5.24
CA LEU A 40 0.55 8.03 -4.55
C LEU A 40 1.40 9.00 -5.37
N GLY A 41 2.31 8.49 -6.20
CA GLY A 41 3.08 9.31 -7.13
C GLY A 41 2.19 9.98 -8.17
N ASP A 42 1.18 9.26 -8.66
CA ASP A 42 0.23 9.74 -9.66
C ASP A 42 -0.86 10.62 -9.04
N ASN A 43 -1.38 10.23 -7.86
CA ASN A 43 -2.40 10.98 -7.13
C ASN A 43 -2.11 11.04 -5.62
N PRO A 44 -1.41 12.10 -5.15
CA PRO A 44 -1.11 12.28 -3.73
C PRO A 44 -2.34 12.48 -2.84
N GLU A 45 -3.49 12.87 -3.39
CA GLU A 45 -4.72 13.12 -2.62
C GLU A 45 -5.39 11.84 -2.10
N LEU A 46 -4.88 10.66 -2.50
CA LEU A 46 -5.29 9.36 -1.96
C LEU A 46 -4.96 9.16 -0.47
N ILE A 47 -4.16 10.05 0.10
CA ILE A 47 -3.96 10.13 1.56
C ILE A 47 -4.33 11.54 2.01
N ASN A 48 -5.30 11.61 2.91
CA ASN A 48 -5.71 12.86 3.55
C ASN A 48 -5.96 12.61 5.04
N ASP A 49 -6.34 13.64 5.80
CA ASP A 49 -6.50 13.53 7.26
C ASP A 49 -7.58 12.51 7.70
N VAL A 50 -8.43 12.07 6.77
CA VAL A 50 -9.53 11.13 6.99
C VAL A 50 -9.27 9.78 6.31
N ASP A 51 -8.66 9.80 5.13
CA ASP A 51 -8.50 8.64 4.26
C ASP A 51 -7.09 8.06 4.31
N THR A 52 -7.04 6.73 4.37
CA THR A 52 -5.81 5.93 4.28
C THR A 52 -5.84 5.15 2.98
N LEU A 53 -4.77 5.21 2.20
CA LEU A 53 -4.61 4.33 1.06
C LEU A 53 -4.37 2.91 1.57
N ARG A 54 -5.22 1.98 1.15
CA ARG A 54 -5.12 0.56 1.48
C ARG A 54 -4.99 -0.24 0.20
N ILE A 55 -4.02 -1.15 0.19
CA ILE A 55 -3.87 -2.18 -0.86
C ILE A 55 -4.06 -3.54 -0.20
N GLU A 56 -5.08 -4.26 -0.61
CA GLU A 56 -5.36 -5.63 -0.17
C GLU A 56 -4.88 -6.61 -1.23
N VAL A 57 -4.07 -7.58 -0.81
CA VAL A 57 -3.55 -8.63 -1.68
C VAL A 57 -4.30 -9.91 -1.39
N THR A 58 -4.93 -10.48 -2.41
CA THR A 58 -5.63 -11.77 -2.34
C THR A 58 -4.96 -12.79 -3.26
N ASP A 59 -5.17 -14.09 -3.00
CA ASP A 59 -4.83 -15.17 -3.93
C ASP A 59 -5.98 -15.45 -4.92
N GLU A 60 -5.81 -16.47 -5.78
CA GLU A 60 -6.82 -16.88 -6.76
C GLU A 60 -8.16 -17.34 -6.14
N ASP A 61 -8.15 -17.76 -4.87
CA ASP A 61 -9.36 -18.14 -4.13
C ASP A 61 -10.03 -16.93 -3.45
N GLY A 62 -9.48 -15.73 -3.64
CA GLY A 62 -9.94 -14.49 -3.01
C GLY A 62 -9.57 -14.40 -1.52
N CYS A 63 -8.69 -15.26 -1.02
CA CYS A 63 -8.26 -15.25 0.37
C CYS A 63 -7.24 -14.13 0.61
N LEU A 64 -7.49 -13.31 1.64
CA LEU A 64 -6.60 -12.19 1.99
C LEU A 64 -5.23 -12.73 2.45
N CYS A 65 -4.22 -12.44 1.64
CA CYS A 65 -2.83 -12.79 1.91
C CYS A 65 -2.14 -11.74 2.78
N CYS A 66 -2.28 -10.46 2.43
CA CYS A 66 -1.77 -9.34 3.23
C CYS A 66 -2.44 -8.01 2.84
N ALA A 67 -2.16 -6.96 3.61
CA ALA A 67 -2.53 -5.60 3.25
C ALA A 67 -1.39 -4.61 3.52
N VAL A 68 -1.25 -3.61 2.66
CA VAL A 68 -0.39 -2.44 2.83
C VAL A 68 -1.26 -1.24 3.13
N LEU A 69 -0.89 -0.47 4.16
CA LEU A 69 -1.59 0.74 4.59
C LEU A 69 -0.62 1.91 4.53
N VAL A 70 -1.03 2.99 3.86
CA VAL A 70 -0.30 4.26 3.82
C VAL A 70 -1.21 5.35 4.35
N ALA A 71 -0.78 6.00 5.43
CA ALA A 71 -1.52 7.06 6.09
C ALA A 71 -0.63 8.28 6.31
N SER A 72 -1.20 9.48 6.16
CA SER A 72 -0.65 10.68 6.77
C SER A 72 -1.04 10.71 8.25
N VAL A 73 -0.13 11.16 9.10
CA VAL A 73 -0.41 11.30 10.53
C VAL A 73 0.11 12.65 10.98
N ASP A 74 -0.77 13.46 11.57
CA ASP A 74 -0.38 14.74 12.14
C ASP A 74 0.66 14.57 13.24
N ALA A 75 1.84 15.13 13.01
CA ALA A 75 2.92 15.09 13.97
C ALA A 75 2.72 16.16 15.06
N ARG A 76 2.07 15.81 16.17
CA ARG A 76 2.30 16.52 17.45
C ARG A 76 3.61 16.11 18.14
N ARG A 77 4.39 15.24 17.50
CA ARG A 77 5.65 14.72 18.03
C ARG A 77 6.81 15.57 17.50
N LYS A 78 7.58 16.20 18.40
CA LYS A 78 8.88 16.78 18.05
C LYS A 78 9.79 15.67 17.52
N ILE A 79 10.24 15.78 16.27
CA ILE A 79 11.35 14.97 15.77
C ILE A 79 12.64 15.65 16.26
N GLU A 80 13.28 15.08 17.28
CA GLU A 80 14.61 15.53 17.70
C GLU A 80 15.59 15.28 16.55
N ARG A 81 16.11 16.36 15.96
CA ARG A 81 17.18 16.25 14.98
C ARG A 81 18.49 16.07 15.75
N PRO A 82 19.28 15.02 15.48
CA PRO A 82 20.62 14.92 16.06
C PRO A 82 21.42 16.16 15.67
N ALA A 83 22.20 16.68 16.62
CA ALA A 83 23.05 17.85 16.35
C ALA A 83 23.98 17.55 15.16
N PRO A 84 24.21 18.52 14.26
CA PRO A 84 25.15 18.32 13.16
C PRO A 84 26.51 17.91 13.75
N PHE A 85 27.12 16.88 13.17
CA PHE A 85 28.51 16.52 13.49
C PHE A 85 29.39 17.74 13.21
N LYS A 86 30.13 18.19 14.23
CA LYS A 86 31.09 19.31 14.13
C LYS A 86 32.28 18.94 13.29
#